data_AF-A0A816F2F7-F1
#
_entry.id   AF-A0A816F2F7-F1
#
_cell.length_a   1.000
_cell.length_b   1.000
_cell.length_c   1.000
_cell.angle_alpha   90.00
_cell.angle_beta   90.00
_cell.angle_gamma   90.00
#
_symmetry.space_group_name_H-M   'P 1'
#
loop_
_entity.id
_entity.type
_entity.pdbx_description
1 polymer ?
#
loop_
_entity_poly.entity_id
_entity_poly.type
_entity_poly.pdbx_seq_one_letter_code
_entity_poly.pdbx_strand_id
1 'polypeptide(L)'
;DQSKLSTSNTPFALIDEHSAIPSEQEILFTMHTVFRVVEIKQTAKNNRPWDVQLTITDDNDPQLSTLTNRIKEEVQGLTGWYRMGQLMLTVGHLDQAEELYQELLKNASTNSDRAHIYHQLGMLKNDQVKYQEAANFYENALEIYRKILPDNDASLTPTYSAIGLVYNNMGEYSKALEFYEKSLKIREISQ
;
A
#
# COMPACT_ATOMS: atom_id res chain seq x y z
N ASP A 1 13.53 32.01 -27.68
CA ASP A 1 14.25 30.79 -27.30
C ASP A 1 13.49 30.00 -26.26
N GLN A 2 12.83 28.91 -26.66
CA GLN A 2 12.37 27.88 -25.74
C GLN A 2 13.18 26.62 -26.04
N SER A 3 13.96 26.22 -25.04
CA SER A 3 14.74 24.99 -24.99
C SER A 3 13.84 23.78 -25.31
N LYS A 4 14.12 23.08 -26.41
CA LYS A 4 13.56 21.76 -26.68
C LYS A 4 13.93 20.83 -25.53
N LEU A 5 12.95 20.48 -24.69
CA LEU A 5 13.08 19.33 -23.80
C LEU A 5 13.24 18.08 -24.68
N SER A 6 14.43 17.52 -24.67
CA SER A 6 14.73 16.21 -25.23
C SER A 6 14.24 15.16 -24.24
N THR A 7 13.04 14.62 -24.45
CA THR A 7 12.56 13.45 -23.72
C THR A 7 13.17 12.21 -24.36
N SER A 8 14.08 11.52 -23.66
CA SER A 8 14.49 10.18 -24.07
C SER A 8 13.34 9.22 -23.78
N ASN A 9 12.81 8.57 -24.82
CA ASN A 9 11.86 7.47 -24.65
C ASN A 9 12.60 6.29 -24.03
N THR A 10 12.59 6.21 -22.70
CA THR A 10 12.97 5.00 -21.97
C THR A 10 11.67 4.28 -21.65
N PRO A 11 11.31 3.20 -22.36
CA PRO A 11 10.06 2.50 -22.11
C PRO A 11 10.05 1.90 -20.70
N PHE A 12 8.90 1.96 -20.02
CA PHE A 12 8.74 1.45 -18.65
C PHE A 12 8.86 -0.09 -18.58
N ALA A 13 8.58 -0.77 -19.69
CA ALA A 13 8.81 -2.20 -19.91
C ALA A 13 9.05 -2.47 -21.40
N LEU A 14 9.84 -3.51 -21.74
CA LEU A 14 10.08 -3.92 -23.12
C LEU A 14 8.82 -4.64 -23.66
N ILE A 15 8.12 -3.97 -24.59
CA ILE A 15 6.82 -4.43 -25.14
C ILE A 15 6.98 -5.74 -25.93
N ASP A 16 8.12 -5.92 -26.59
CA ASP A 16 8.41 -7.08 -27.43
C ASP A 16 8.45 -8.41 -26.66
N GLU A 17 8.64 -8.37 -25.33
CA GLU A 17 8.64 -9.57 -24.48
C GLU A 17 7.24 -9.95 -23.95
N HIS A 18 6.25 -9.05 -24.09
CA HIS A 18 4.97 -9.17 -23.38
C HIS A 18 3.72 -8.92 -24.24
N SER A 19 3.87 -8.47 -25.50
CA SER A 19 2.76 -8.28 -26.43
C SER A 19 2.93 -9.07 -27.73
N ALA A 20 1.85 -9.69 -28.19
CA ALA A 20 1.80 -10.40 -29.47
C ALA A 20 1.47 -9.48 -30.67
N ILE A 21 1.26 -8.16 -30.45
CA ILE A 21 0.81 -7.21 -31.47
C ILE A 21 1.89 -6.14 -31.74
N PRO A 22 2.46 -6.05 -32.96
CA PRO A 22 3.57 -5.14 -33.27
C PRO A 22 3.25 -3.63 -33.26
N SER A 23 1.98 -3.23 -33.16
CA SER A 23 1.54 -1.83 -33.25
C SER A 23 1.42 -1.13 -31.89
N GLU A 24 1.76 -1.79 -30.79
CA GLU A 24 1.58 -1.26 -29.44
C GLU A 24 2.77 -0.40 -28.98
N GLN A 25 2.47 0.78 -28.41
CA GLN A 25 3.50 1.75 -28.03
C GLN A 25 3.84 1.77 -26.54
N GLU A 26 2.91 1.37 -25.66
CA GLU A 26 3.14 1.26 -24.21
C GLU A 26 2.05 0.44 -23.49
N ILE A 27 2.42 -0.20 -22.36
CA ILE A 27 1.50 -0.89 -21.44
C ILE A 27 1.54 -0.16 -20.10
N LEU A 28 0.37 0.30 -19.62
CA LEU A 28 0.24 0.99 -18.33
C LEU A 28 -0.39 0.06 -17.29
N PHE A 29 0.28 -0.09 -16.15
CA PHE A 29 -0.24 -0.83 -15.01
C PHE A 29 -0.96 0.12 -14.05
N THR A 30 -2.21 -0.20 -13.70
CA THR A 30 -2.84 0.33 -12.49
C THR A 30 -3.10 -0.79 -11.51
N MET A 31 -3.36 -0.43 -10.24
CA MET A 31 -3.61 -1.38 -9.15
C MET A 31 -4.65 -2.48 -9.47
N HIS A 32 -5.59 -2.25 -10.39
CA HIS A 32 -6.68 -3.20 -10.65
C HIS A 32 -6.90 -3.51 -12.14
N THR A 33 -6.15 -2.85 -13.05
CA THR A 33 -6.42 -2.94 -14.49
C THR A 33 -5.17 -2.61 -15.29
N VAL A 34 -4.93 -3.39 -16.34
CA VAL A 34 -3.92 -3.10 -17.35
C VAL A 34 -4.59 -2.28 -18.45
N PHE A 35 -3.99 -1.13 -18.80
CA PHE A 35 -4.44 -0.30 -19.91
C PHE A 35 -3.49 -0.43 -21.09
N ARG A 36 -4.07 -0.45 -22.29
CA ARG A 36 -3.31 -0.31 -23.53
C ARG A 36 -3.30 1.13 -24.00
N VAL A 37 -2.11 1.61 -24.36
CA VAL A 37 -1.94 2.86 -25.10
C VAL A 37 -1.71 2.51 -26.56
N VAL A 38 -2.73 2.76 -27.39
CA VAL A 38 -2.71 2.37 -28.81
C VAL A 38 -1.98 3.41 -29.64
N GLU A 39 -2.22 4.69 -29.40
CA GLU A 39 -1.61 5.78 -30.17
C GLU A 39 -1.47 7.04 -29.30
N ILE A 40 -0.26 7.61 -29.30
CA ILE A 40 0.04 8.91 -28.69
C ILE A 40 0.25 9.93 -29.82
N LYS A 41 -0.67 10.88 -29.97
CA LYS A 41 -0.55 11.98 -30.95
C LYS A 41 -0.22 13.28 -30.25
N GLN A 42 0.81 13.98 -30.71
CA GLN A 42 1.09 15.33 -30.27
C GLN A 42 0.09 16.30 -30.91
N THR A 43 -0.66 17.06 -30.10
CA THR A 43 -1.64 18.00 -30.65
C THR A 43 -1.36 19.42 -30.14
N ALA A 44 -1.42 20.40 -31.06
CA ALA A 44 -1.23 21.81 -30.75
C ALA A 44 -2.56 22.56 -30.51
N LYS A 45 -3.69 21.84 -30.47
CA LYS A 45 -5.02 22.43 -30.29
C LYS A 45 -5.55 22.08 -28.90
N ASN A 46 -6.05 23.09 -28.20
CA ASN A 46 -6.76 23.01 -26.91
C ASN A 46 -5.90 22.78 -25.64
N ASN A 47 -4.69 23.35 -25.58
CA ASN A 47 -3.87 23.40 -24.36
C ASN A 47 -3.56 22.02 -23.72
N ARG A 48 -3.74 20.93 -24.48
CA ARG A 48 -3.38 19.57 -24.11
C ARG A 48 -2.25 19.11 -25.04
N PRO A 49 -1.03 18.89 -24.53
CA PRO A 49 0.13 18.60 -25.38
C PRO A 49 0.04 17.24 -26.09
N TRP A 50 -0.75 16.30 -25.56
CA TRP A 50 -0.89 14.94 -26.07
C TRP A 50 -2.36 14.53 -26.10
N ASP A 51 -2.76 13.84 -27.16
CA ASP A 51 -4.01 13.11 -27.27
C ASP A 51 -3.68 11.60 -27.20
N VAL A 52 -4.24 10.92 -26.21
CA VAL A 52 -3.90 9.54 -25.86
C VAL A 52 -5.17 8.69 -25.95
N GLN A 53 -5.18 7.73 -26.87
CA GLN A 53 -6.29 6.80 -27.00
C GLN A 53 -6.04 5.58 -26.12
N LEU A 54 -6.89 5.42 -25.08
CA LEU A 54 -6.88 4.30 -24.15
C LEU A 54 -7.95 3.28 -24.54
N THR A 55 -7.59 2.00 -24.52
CA THR A 55 -8.56 0.90 -24.62
C THR A 55 -8.52 0.09 -23.32
N ILE A 56 -9.69 -0.10 -22.70
CA ILE A 56 -9.86 -0.98 -21.54
C ILE A 56 -9.72 -2.42 -22.04
N THR A 57 -8.84 -3.20 -21.41
CA THR A 57 -8.52 -4.55 -21.88
C THR A 57 -9.09 -5.64 -21.00
N ASP A 58 -10.14 -6.31 -21.48
CA ASP A 58 -10.55 -7.63 -21.00
C ASP A 58 -10.80 -8.65 -22.12
N ASP A 59 -11.13 -8.25 -23.37
CA ASP A 59 -11.82 -9.18 -24.28
C ASP A 59 -10.97 -9.83 -25.40
N ASN A 60 -9.82 -9.26 -25.80
CA ASN A 60 -9.16 -9.66 -27.06
C ASN A 60 -7.73 -10.24 -26.93
N ASP A 61 -7.24 -10.47 -25.71
CA ASP A 61 -5.89 -11.03 -25.50
C ASP A 61 -5.84 -12.00 -24.32
N PRO A 62 -5.69 -13.31 -24.57
CA PRO A 62 -5.65 -14.32 -23.53
C PRO A 62 -4.49 -14.17 -22.55
N GLN A 63 -3.31 -13.71 -22.97
CA GLN A 63 -2.14 -13.58 -22.08
C GLN A 63 -2.31 -12.40 -21.12
N LEU A 64 -2.81 -11.28 -21.63
CA LEU A 64 -3.10 -10.09 -20.84
C LEU A 64 -4.36 -10.21 -19.99
N SER A 65 -5.37 -10.97 -20.43
CA SER A 65 -6.51 -11.36 -19.60
C SER A 65 -6.05 -12.25 -18.44
N THR A 66 -5.15 -13.20 -18.70
CA THR A 66 -4.54 -14.04 -17.65
C THR A 66 -3.67 -13.22 -16.71
N LEU A 67 -2.93 -12.22 -17.20
CA LEU A 67 -2.17 -11.30 -16.35
C LEU A 67 -3.09 -10.40 -15.52
N THR A 68 -4.16 -9.87 -16.11
CA THR A 68 -5.14 -9.02 -15.42
C THR A 68 -5.88 -9.80 -14.35
N ASN A 69 -6.26 -11.05 -14.61
CA ASN A 69 -6.86 -11.93 -13.61
C ASN A 69 -5.85 -12.30 -12.53
N ARG A 70 -4.57 -12.55 -12.87
CA ARG A 70 -3.51 -12.75 -11.86
C ARG A 70 -3.26 -11.51 -11.01
N ILE A 71 -3.22 -10.31 -11.60
CA ILE A 71 -3.12 -9.05 -10.83
C ILE A 71 -4.36 -8.87 -9.97
N LYS A 72 -5.57 -9.10 -10.52
CA LYS A 72 -6.80 -9.06 -9.73
C LYS A 72 -6.79 -10.09 -8.60
N GLU A 73 -6.22 -11.28 -8.78
CA GLU A 73 -6.06 -12.32 -7.77
C GLU A 73 -4.97 -11.97 -6.72
N GLU A 74 -3.82 -11.44 -7.15
CA GLU A 74 -2.73 -10.99 -6.27
C GLU A 74 -3.10 -9.76 -5.44
N VAL A 75 -3.98 -8.92 -5.99
CA VAL A 75 -4.56 -7.74 -5.33
C VAL A 75 -5.86 -8.11 -4.60
N GLN A 76 -6.45 -9.28 -4.87
CA GLN A 76 -7.55 -9.84 -4.10
C GLN A 76 -7.03 -10.44 -2.79
N GLY A 77 -7.40 -9.79 -1.70
CA GLY A 77 -7.03 -10.18 -0.36
C GLY A 77 -6.71 -8.97 0.48
N LEU A 78 -6.56 -9.16 1.79
CA LEU A 78 -6.20 -8.06 2.67
C LEU A 78 -4.89 -7.39 2.27
N THR A 79 -3.93 -8.12 1.68
CA THR A 79 -2.65 -7.58 1.19
C THR A 79 -2.78 -6.49 0.12
N GLY A 80 -3.70 -6.61 -0.84
CA GLY A 80 -3.90 -5.58 -1.87
C GLY A 80 -4.54 -4.32 -1.29
N TRP A 81 -5.58 -4.50 -0.48
CA TRP A 81 -6.25 -3.39 0.21
C TRP A 81 -5.35 -2.70 1.23
N TYR A 82 -4.46 -3.43 1.90
CA TYR A 82 -3.46 -2.84 2.79
C TYR A 82 -2.48 -1.94 2.06
N ARG A 83 -1.97 -2.40 0.90
CA ARG A 83 -1.10 -1.57 0.05
C ARG A 83 -1.81 -0.32 -0.43
N MET A 84 -3.10 -0.43 -0.77
CA MET A 84 -3.92 0.73 -1.12
C MET A 84 -4.06 1.70 0.05
N GLY A 85 -4.36 1.21 1.25
CA GLY A 85 -4.43 2.04 2.45
C GLY A 85 -3.10 2.72 2.78
N GLN A 86 -1.97 2.02 2.67
CA GLN A 86 -0.64 2.60 2.88
C GLN A 86 -0.29 3.65 1.82
N LEU A 87 -0.69 3.43 0.56
CA LEU A 87 -0.54 4.42 -0.49
C LEU A 87 -1.34 5.68 -0.13
N MET A 88 -2.62 5.52 0.26
CA MET A 88 -3.48 6.62 0.71
C MET A 88 -2.87 7.41 1.86
N LEU A 89 -2.29 6.73 2.86
CA LEU A 89 -1.54 7.39 3.95
C LEU A 89 -0.37 8.23 3.42
N THR A 90 0.43 7.65 2.53
CA THR A 90 1.63 8.29 1.97
C THR A 90 1.30 9.54 1.15
N VAL A 91 0.19 9.52 0.40
CA VAL A 91 -0.26 10.67 -0.39
C VAL A 91 -1.12 11.66 0.42
N GLY A 92 -1.36 11.39 1.71
CA GLY A 92 -2.09 12.29 2.61
C GLY A 92 -3.61 12.17 2.56
N HIS A 93 -4.17 11.14 1.92
CA HIS A 93 -5.61 10.85 1.91
C HIS A 93 -6.03 10.07 3.17
N LEU A 94 -5.84 10.69 4.34
CA LEU A 94 -6.03 10.04 5.64
C LEU A 94 -7.48 9.59 5.89
N ASP A 95 -8.48 10.38 5.48
CA ASP A 95 -9.90 10.04 5.67
C ASP A 95 -10.31 8.80 4.85
N GLN A 96 -9.83 8.70 3.60
CA GLN A 96 -10.09 7.55 2.73
C GLN A 96 -9.40 6.29 3.24
N ALA A 97 -8.16 6.42 3.76
CA ALA A 97 -7.47 5.32 4.41
C ALA A 97 -8.25 4.84 5.64
N GLU A 98 -8.82 5.75 6.43
CA GLU A 98 -9.64 5.42 7.59
C GLU A 98 -10.88 4.60 7.19
N GLU A 99 -11.65 5.10 6.23
CA GLU A 99 -12.85 4.41 5.73
C GLU A 99 -12.53 3.01 5.23
N LEU A 100 -11.45 2.86 4.45
CA LEU A 100 -10.99 1.58 3.94
C LEU A 100 -10.64 0.61 5.08
N TYR A 101 -9.80 1.03 6.04
CA TYR A 101 -9.41 0.15 7.13
C TYR A 101 -10.58 -0.22 8.06
N GLN A 102 -11.53 0.69 8.28
CA GLN A 102 -12.75 0.37 9.02
C GLN A 102 -13.62 -0.66 8.30
N GLU A 103 -13.72 -0.58 6.96
CA GLU A 103 -14.46 -1.55 6.18
C GLU A 103 -13.76 -2.92 6.14
N LEU A 104 -12.44 -2.94 6.03
CA LEU A 104 -11.66 -4.17 6.18
C LEU A 104 -11.85 -4.80 7.56
N LEU A 105 -11.91 -3.99 8.64
CA LEU A 105 -12.10 -4.48 10.00
C LEU A 105 -13.43 -5.20 10.18
N LYS A 106 -14.52 -4.68 9.58
CA LYS A 106 -15.84 -5.34 9.62
C LYS A 106 -15.83 -6.67 8.90
N ASN A 107 -15.10 -6.76 7.79
CA ASN A 107 -15.03 -7.95 6.94
C ASN A 107 -13.90 -8.91 7.32
N ALA A 108 -13.12 -8.60 8.37
CA ALA A 108 -11.99 -9.42 8.79
C ALA A 108 -12.44 -10.77 9.37
N SER A 109 -12.04 -11.84 8.69
CA SER A 109 -12.39 -13.23 9.00
C SER A 109 -11.43 -13.89 9.98
N THR A 110 -10.18 -13.41 10.08
CA THR A 110 -9.17 -13.98 10.98
C THR A 110 -8.70 -12.99 12.05
N ASN A 111 -8.20 -13.52 13.17
CA ASN A 111 -7.57 -12.69 14.21
C ASN A 111 -6.28 -12.02 13.70
N SER A 112 -5.52 -12.69 12.84
CA SER A 112 -4.31 -12.13 12.22
C SER A 112 -4.64 -10.87 11.40
N ASP A 113 -5.70 -10.95 10.59
CA ASP A 113 -6.19 -9.83 9.79
C ASP A 113 -6.65 -8.67 10.67
N ARG A 114 -7.46 -8.95 11.70
CA ARG A 114 -7.92 -7.93 12.66
C ARG A 114 -6.75 -7.23 13.34
N ALA A 115 -5.76 -7.98 13.80
CA ALA A 115 -4.57 -7.43 14.45
C ALA A 115 -3.79 -6.51 13.50
N HIS A 116 -3.64 -6.92 12.24
CA HIS A 116 -2.95 -6.10 11.24
C HIS A 116 -3.73 -4.83 10.90
N ILE A 117 -5.06 -4.92 10.72
CA ILE A 117 -5.90 -3.74 10.47
C ILE A 117 -5.83 -2.76 11.65
N TYR A 118 -5.90 -3.26 12.89
CA TYR A 118 -5.72 -2.41 14.06
C TYR A 118 -4.36 -1.73 14.08
N HIS A 119 -3.28 -2.43 13.69
CA HIS A 119 -1.97 -1.82 13.56
C HIS A 119 -1.97 -0.67 12.53
N GLN A 120 -2.59 -0.86 11.36
CA GLN A 120 -2.69 0.19 10.34
C GLN A 120 -3.55 1.38 10.79
N LEU A 121 -4.65 1.13 11.50
CA LEU A 121 -5.45 2.20 12.12
C LEU A 121 -4.64 2.97 13.18
N GLY A 122 -3.79 2.28 13.95
CA GLY A 122 -2.85 2.91 14.88
C GLY A 122 -1.88 3.86 14.16
N MET A 123 -1.31 3.42 13.03
CA MET A 123 -0.42 4.26 12.20
C MET A 123 -1.15 5.50 11.70
N LEU A 124 -2.33 5.31 11.10
CA LEU A 124 -3.18 6.40 10.63
C LEU A 124 -3.46 7.44 11.73
N LYS A 125 -3.84 7.00 12.94
CA LYS A 125 -4.12 7.92 14.05
C LYS A 125 -2.88 8.64 14.54
N ASN A 126 -1.72 8.00 14.51
CA ASN A 126 -0.46 8.65 14.82
C ASN A 126 -0.13 9.75 13.79
N ASP A 127 -0.34 9.49 12.49
CA ASP A 127 -0.15 10.48 11.43
C ASP A 127 -1.15 11.66 11.54
N GLN A 128 -2.35 11.39 12.05
CA GLN A 128 -3.34 12.42 12.41
C GLN A 128 -3.01 13.15 13.74
N VAL A 129 -1.88 12.85 14.41
CA VAL A 129 -1.49 13.43 15.72
C VAL A 129 -2.48 13.07 16.85
N LYS A 130 -3.33 12.05 16.64
CA LYS A 130 -4.29 11.53 17.62
C LYS A 130 -3.66 10.40 18.42
N TYR A 131 -2.63 10.74 19.20
CA TYR A 131 -1.78 9.76 19.86
C TYR A 131 -2.55 8.80 20.78
N GLN A 132 -3.55 9.27 21.53
CA GLN A 132 -4.29 8.40 22.45
C GLN A 132 -5.10 7.34 21.71
N GLU A 133 -5.71 7.71 20.58
CA GLU A 133 -6.40 6.75 19.71
C GLU A 133 -5.41 5.78 19.07
N ALA A 134 -4.25 6.26 18.64
CA ALA A 134 -3.19 5.43 18.08
C ALA A 134 -2.72 4.35 19.07
N ALA A 135 -2.46 4.75 20.33
CA ALA A 135 -2.08 3.82 21.39
C ALA A 135 -3.13 2.73 21.60
N ASN A 136 -4.41 3.11 21.69
CA ASN A 136 -5.50 2.14 21.84
C ASN A 136 -5.56 1.13 20.69
N PHE A 137 -5.39 1.58 19.45
CA PHE A 137 -5.38 0.70 18.29
C PHE A 137 -4.18 -0.26 18.28
N TYR A 138 -2.99 0.24 18.58
CA TYR A 138 -1.81 -0.63 18.66
C TYR A 138 -1.88 -1.61 19.83
N GLU A 139 -2.42 -1.21 20.98
CA GLU A 139 -2.62 -2.10 22.13
C GLU A 139 -3.65 -3.20 21.81
N ASN A 140 -4.75 -2.87 21.11
CA ASN A 140 -5.70 -3.86 20.60
C ASN A 140 -5.03 -4.85 19.62
N ALA A 141 -4.19 -4.34 18.71
CA ALA A 141 -3.41 -5.20 17.81
C ALA A 141 -2.48 -6.13 18.59
N LEU A 142 -1.76 -5.59 19.57
CA LEU A 142 -0.83 -6.35 20.40
C LEU A 142 -1.54 -7.43 21.22
N GLU A 143 -2.70 -7.13 21.79
CA GLU A 143 -3.49 -8.10 22.56
C GLU A 143 -3.87 -9.31 21.69
N ILE A 144 -4.29 -9.07 20.44
CA ILE A 144 -4.62 -10.15 19.51
C ILE A 144 -3.36 -10.91 19.10
N TYR A 145 -2.27 -10.21 18.74
CA TYR A 145 -1.03 -10.87 18.34
C TYR A 145 -0.48 -11.78 19.45
N ARG A 146 -0.51 -11.35 20.71
CA ARG A 146 -0.08 -12.18 21.85
C ARG A 146 -0.94 -13.42 22.10
N LYS A 147 -2.18 -13.45 21.59
CA LYS A 147 -3.05 -14.65 21.66
C LYS A 147 -2.76 -15.66 20.55
N ILE A 148 -2.18 -15.22 19.42
CA ILE A 148 -1.97 -16.06 18.24
C ILE A 148 -0.49 -16.35 17.96
N LEU A 149 0.44 -15.61 18.58
CA LEU A 149 1.88 -15.76 18.43
C LEU A 149 2.55 -16.07 19.78
N PRO A 150 3.69 -16.78 19.79
CA PRO A 150 4.56 -16.86 20.96
C PRO A 150 5.01 -15.47 21.45
N ASP A 151 5.19 -15.30 22.76
CA ASP A 151 5.61 -14.00 23.35
C ASP A 151 6.97 -13.49 22.84
N ASN A 152 7.81 -14.36 22.26
CA ASN A 152 9.11 -14.03 21.68
C ASN A 152 9.11 -13.98 20.14
N ASP A 153 7.93 -13.98 19.51
CA ASP A 153 7.84 -13.91 18.05
C ASP A 153 8.30 -12.55 17.51
N ALA A 154 9.22 -12.57 16.55
CA ALA A 154 9.79 -11.37 15.94
C ALA A 154 8.71 -10.46 15.31
N SER A 155 7.56 -11.00 14.93
CA SER A 155 6.42 -10.27 14.36
C SER A 155 5.74 -9.33 15.36
N LEU A 156 6.00 -9.47 16.67
CA LEU A 156 5.52 -8.55 17.71
C LEU A 156 6.33 -7.25 17.75
N THR A 157 7.59 -7.28 17.30
CA THR A 157 8.55 -6.16 17.36
C THR A 157 8.00 -4.85 16.78
N PRO A 158 7.37 -4.82 15.58
CA PRO A 158 6.86 -3.59 15.00
C PRO A 158 5.76 -2.95 15.87
N THR A 159 4.87 -3.76 16.44
CA THR A 159 3.78 -3.26 17.29
C THR A 159 4.30 -2.72 18.62
N TYR A 160 5.25 -3.39 19.28
CA TYR A 160 5.90 -2.85 20.47
C TYR A 160 6.62 -1.52 20.19
N SER A 161 7.38 -1.44 19.10
CA SER A 161 8.06 -0.21 18.68
C SER A 161 7.08 0.93 18.37
N ALA A 162 5.95 0.64 17.73
CA ALA A 162 4.94 1.62 17.39
C ALA A 162 4.25 2.19 18.65
N ILE A 163 3.93 1.34 19.64
CA ILE A 163 3.40 1.80 20.93
C ILE A 163 4.43 2.68 21.65
N GLY A 164 5.70 2.26 21.66
CA GLY A 164 6.80 3.04 22.22
C GLY A 164 6.92 4.43 21.59
N LEU A 165 6.80 4.50 20.26
CA LEU A 165 6.83 5.76 19.50
C LEU A 165 5.66 6.68 19.87
N VAL A 166 4.44 6.12 19.96
CA VAL A 166 3.26 6.90 20.31
C VAL A 166 3.38 7.46 21.73
N TYR A 167 3.81 6.67 22.71
CA TYR A 167 4.03 7.17 24.08
C TYR A 167 5.16 8.20 24.15
N ASN A 168 6.22 8.04 23.34
CA ASN A 168 7.27 9.05 23.22
C ASN A 168 6.70 10.38 22.70
N ASN A 169 5.84 10.34 21.69
CA ASN A 169 5.20 11.53 21.13
C ASN A 169 4.24 12.22 22.14
N MET A 170 3.68 11.47 23.09
CA MET A 170 2.91 12.03 24.22
C MET A 170 3.76 12.63 25.33
N GLY A 171 5.08 12.41 25.34
CA GLY A 171 5.98 12.76 26.45
C GLY A 171 5.97 11.74 27.60
N GLU A 172 5.35 10.58 27.40
CA GLU A 172 5.28 9.48 28.38
C GLU A 172 6.53 8.59 28.26
N TYR A 173 7.70 9.18 28.47
CA TYR A 173 8.99 8.55 28.16
C TYR A 173 9.25 7.25 28.91
N SER A 174 8.80 7.14 30.16
CA SER A 174 8.95 5.90 30.94
C SER A 174 8.19 4.73 30.32
N LYS A 175 6.96 4.98 29.83
CA LYS A 175 6.18 3.97 29.11
C LYS A 175 6.84 3.66 27.77
N ALA A 176 7.24 4.69 27.03
CA ALA A 176 7.92 4.52 25.75
C ALA A 176 9.13 3.60 25.86
N LEU A 177 9.98 3.83 26.88
CA LEU A 177 11.16 3.03 27.16
C LEU A 177 10.79 1.56 27.44
N GLU A 178 9.78 1.29 28.27
CA GLU A 178 9.33 -0.08 28.55
C GLU A 178 8.94 -0.84 27.27
N PHE A 179 8.21 -0.19 26.37
CA PHE A 179 7.80 -0.80 25.09
C PHE A 179 8.98 -0.99 24.14
N TYR A 180 9.92 -0.05 24.08
CA TYR A 180 11.15 -0.20 23.29
C TYR A 180 12.06 -1.30 23.82
N GLU A 181 12.21 -1.45 25.13
CA GLU A 181 12.99 -2.53 25.75
C GLU A 181 12.39 -3.91 25.44
N LYS A 182 11.06 -4.04 25.49
CA LYS A 182 10.38 -5.28 25.06
C LYS A 182 10.64 -5.59 23.60
N SER A 183 10.53 -4.58 22.74
CA SER A 183 10.81 -4.71 21.30
C SER A 183 12.27 -5.15 21.04
N LEU A 184 13.23 -4.55 21.75
CA LEU A 184 14.65 -4.89 21.62
C LEU A 184 14.93 -6.32 22.09
N LYS A 185 14.38 -6.71 23.25
CA LYS A 185 14.58 -8.05 23.81
C LYS A 185 14.09 -9.15 22.86
N ILE A 186 12.94 -8.96 22.20
CA ILE A 186 12.44 -9.91 21.19
C ILE A 186 13.40 -9.98 19.99
N ARG A 187 13.88 -8.82 19.52
CA ARG A 187 14.84 -8.73 18.41
C ARG A 187 16.20 -9.36 18.71
N GLU A 188 16.62 -9.37 19.97
CA GLU A 188 17.85 -10.03 20.41
C GLU A 188 17.70 -11.55 20.49
N ILE A 189 16.53 -12.05 20.91
CA ILE A 189 16.24 -13.50 21.02
C ILE A 189 16.04 -14.15 19.64
N SER A 190 15.59 -13.38 18.66
CA SER A 190 15.24 -13.85 17.30
C SER A 190 16.40 -13.85 16.30
N GLN A 191 17.60 -13.43 16.72
CA GLN A 191 18.86 -13.51 15.96
C GLN A 191 19.58 -14.82 16.22
#